data_AF-A0AAV4IBX7-F1
#
_entry.id   AF-A0AAV4IBX7-F1
#
_cell.length_a   1.000
_cell.length_b   1.000
_cell.length_c   1.000
_cell.angle_alpha   90.00
_cell.angle_beta   90.00
_cell.angle_gamma   90.00
#
_symmetry.space_group_name_H-M   'P 1'
#
loop_
_entity.id
_entity.type
_entity.pdbx_description
1 polymer ?
#
loop_
_entity_poly.entity_id
_entity_poly.type
_entity_poly.pdbx_seq_one_letter_code
_entity_poly.pdbx_strand_id
1 'polypeptide(L)'
;MFWENAEDSHNQLVRSAMAVNRFEEILSIVHLADNTKLDFNDKMAKVRPTLSMLNERYLQFWTASQNGNVDESMIPYYGRHSAEQLEENQSVTDIKYGA
;
A
#
# COMPACT_ATOMS: atom_id res chain seq x y z
N MET A 1 4.69 8.79 -17.33
CA MET A 1 3.71 8.75 -16.22
C MET A 1 2.30 8.70 -16.79
N PHE A 2 1.33 8.11 -16.08
CA PHE A 2 -0.04 7.89 -16.59
C PHE A 2 -0.78 9.15 -17.11
N TRP A 3 -0.43 10.35 -16.63
CA TRP A 3 -1.05 11.62 -17.04
C TRP A 3 -0.34 12.34 -18.19
N GLU A 4 0.76 11.78 -18.71
CA GLU A 4 1.51 12.37 -19.82
C GLU A 4 0.68 12.39 -21.11
N ASN A 5 1.12 13.21 -22.07
CA ASN A 5 0.53 13.29 -23.40
C ASN A 5 1.23 12.36 -24.41
N ALA A 6 2.36 11.74 -24.04
CA ALA A 6 3.08 10.84 -24.93
C ALA A 6 2.33 9.51 -25.08
N GLU A 7 2.24 8.99 -26.30
CA GLU A 7 1.40 7.84 -26.64
C GLU A 7 1.76 6.56 -25.87
N ASP A 8 3.04 6.38 -25.54
CA ASP A 8 3.59 5.20 -24.86
C ASP A 8 3.39 5.19 -23.34
N SER A 9 2.93 6.30 -22.77
CA SER A 9 2.83 6.50 -21.31
C SER A 9 1.48 7.08 -20.89
N HIS A 10 0.70 7.59 -21.86
CA HIS A 10 -0.63 8.11 -21.65
C HIS A 10 -1.61 7.01 -21.27
N ASN A 11 -2.29 7.19 -20.13
CA ASN A 11 -3.39 6.32 -19.75
C ASN A 11 -4.70 7.14 -19.70
N GLN A 12 -5.54 6.94 -20.72
CA GLN A 12 -6.81 7.65 -20.87
C GLN A 12 -7.75 7.42 -19.67
N LEU A 13 -7.77 6.22 -19.10
CA LEU A 13 -8.64 5.90 -17.95
C LEU A 13 -8.22 6.67 -16.71
N VAL A 14 -6.92 6.68 -16.40
CA VAL A 14 -6.36 7.40 -15.24
C VAL A 14 -6.58 8.90 -15.40
N ARG A 15 -6.24 9.46 -16.56
CA ARG A 15 -6.38 10.90 -16.82
C ARG A 15 -7.83 11.38 -16.78
N SER A 16 -8.76 10.58 -17.30
CA SER A 16 -10.18 10.93 -17.29
C SER A 16 -10.79 10.83 -15.89
N ALA A 17 -10.24 9.98 -15.02
CA ALA A 17 -10.75 9.80 -13.67
C ALA A 17 -10.37 10.96 -12.73
N MET A 18 -9.15 11.48 -12.80
CA MET A 18 -8.67 12.55 -11.93
C MET A 18 -7.50 13.31 -12.55
N ALA A 19 -7.39 14.62 -12.33
CA ALA A 19 -6.20 15.37 -12.72
C ALA A 19 -5.00 15.07 -11.80
N VAL A 20 -3.77 15.06 -12.34
CA VAL A 20 -2.55 14.74 -11.57
C VAL A 20 -2.39 15.62 -10.33
N ASN A 21 -2.57 16.94 -10.47
CA ASN A 21 -2.45 17.87 -9.34
C ASN A 21 -3.45 17.54 -8.22
N ARG A 22 -4.66 17.09 -8.56
CA ARG A 22 -5.66 16.70 -7.57
C ARG A 22 -5.29 15.38 -6.89
N PHE A 23 -4.77 14.42 -7.65
CA PHE A 23 -4.28 13.16 -7.11
C PHE A 23 -3.13 13.39 -6.12
N GLU A 24 -2.13 14.18 -6.49
CA GLU A 24 -1.00 14.52 -5.63
C GLU A 24 -1.43 15.28 -4.37
N GLU A 25 -2.36 16.24 -4.50
CA GLU A 25 -2.92 16.96 -3.36
C GLU A 25 -3.58 16.00 -2.36
N ILE A 26 -4.48 15.13 -2.84
CA ILE A 26 -5.15 14.13 -1.99
C ILE A 26 -4.10 13.23 -1.34
N LEU A 27 -3.16 12.68 -2.12
CA LEU A 27 -2.14 11.77 -1.62
C LEU A 27 -1.29 12.40 -0.51
N SER A 28 -1.02 13.71 -0.59
CA SER A 28 -0.24 14.44 0.42
C SER A 28 -0.94 14.61 1.77
N ILE A 29 -2.28 14.52 1.82
CA ILE A 29 -3.09 14.79 3.01
C ILE A 29 -3.85 13.57 3.54
N VAL A 30 -3.70 12.40 2.93
CA VAL A 30 -4.36 11.18 3.39
C VAL A 30 -3.76 10.73 4.73
N HIS A 31 -4.59 10.73 5.77
CA HIS A 31 -4.27 10.23 7.11
C HIS A 31 -5.19 9.06 7.46
N LEU A 32 -4.60 7.91 7.83
CA LEU A 32 -5.32 6.68 8.17
C LEU A 32 -5.49 6.47 9.69
N ALA A 33 -4.94 7.37 10.50
CA ALA A 33 -5.05 7.35 11.95
C ALA A 33 -5.12 8.78 12.52
N ASP A 34 -5.76 8.89 13.69
CA ASP A 34 -5.81 10.12 14.48
C ASP A 34 -4.46 10.34 15.19
N ASN A 35 -3.70 11.33 14.72
CA ASN A 35 -2.37 11.65 15.27
C ASN A 35 -2.40 12.00 16.77
N THR A 36 -3.54 12.40 17.32
CA THR A 36 -3.68 12.75 18.74
C THR A 36 -3.80 11.54 19.67
N LYS A 37 -4.01 10.35 19.10
CA LYS A 37 -4.27 9.10 19.83
C LYS A 37 -3.32 7.96 19.44
N LEU A 38 -2.18 8.28 18.83
CA LEU A 38 -1.21 7.27 18.42
C LEU A 38 -0.57 6.62 19.64
N ASP A 39 -0.48 5.28 19.59
CA ASP A 39 0.40 4.55 20.48
C ASP A 39 1.83 4.63 19.95
N PHE A 40 2.70 5.35 20.65
CA PHE A 40 4.09 5.55 20.26
C PHE A 40 4.95 4.28 20.37
N ASN A 41 4.47 3.23 21.05
CA ASN A 41 5.15 1.95 21.09
C ASN A 41 4.85 1.09 19.86
N ASP A 42 3.76 1.37 19.14
CA ASP A 42 3.41 0.69 17.91
C ASP A 42 4.06 1.38 16.70
N LYS A 43 5.11 0.75 16.15
CA LYS A 43 5.80 1.23 14.94
C LYS A 43 4.86 1.43 13.74
N MET A 44 3.70 0.74 13.71
CA MET A 44 2.72 0.82 12.63
C MET A 44 1.46 1.61 13.00
N ALA A 45 1.47 2.39 14.09
CA ALA A 45 0.29 3.07 14.63
C ALA A 45 -0.49 3.90 13.60
N LYS A 46 0.22 4.49 12.61
CA LYS A 46 -0.39 5.33 11.55
C LYS A 46 -1.27 4.56 10.57
N VAL A 47 -1.05 3.26 10.39
CA VAL A 47 -1.82 2.39 9.48
C VAL A 47 -2.61 1.32 10.21
N ARG A 48 -2.33 1.13 11.51
CA ARG A 48 -2.94 0.10 12.37
C ARG A 48 -4.46 0.05 12.28
N PRO A 49 -5.22 1.17 12.34
CA PRO A 49 -6.68 1.11 12.26
C PRO A 49 -7.18 0.46 10.97
N THR A 50 -6.55 0.81 9.83
CA THR A 50 -6.92 0.26 8.52
C THR A 50 -6.56 -1.22 8.43
N LEU A 51 -5.38 -1.61 8.89
CA LEU A 51 -4.96 -3.02 8.91
C LEU A 51 -5.88 -3.88 9.78
N SER A 52 -6.28 -3.37 10.96
CA SER A 52 -7.24 -4.07 11.83
C SER A 52 -8.58 -4.26 11.14
N MET A 53 -9.13 -3.21 10.52
CA MET A 53 -10.39 -3.30 9.79
C MET A 53 -10.33 -4.32 8.64
N LEU A 54 -9.22 -4.34 7.88
CA LEU A 54 -9.03 -5.31 6.80
C LEU A 54 -8.93 -6.74 7.34
N ASN A 55 -8.13 -6.97 8.38
CA ASN A 55 -8.00 -8.28 9.00
C ASN A 55 -9.33 -8.79 9.55
N GLU A 56 -10.10 -7.94 10.23
CA GLU A 56 -11.44 -8.29 10.73
C GLU A 56 -12.36 -8.70 9.58
N ARG A 57 -12.36 -7.94 8.47
CA ARG A 57 -13.18 -8.25 7.30
C ARG A 57 -12.73 -9.53 6.59
N TYR A 58 -11.44 -9.72 6.41
CA TYR A 58 -10.93 -10.94 5.77
C TYR A 58 -11.24 -12.16 6.61
N LEU A 59 -11.05 -12.11 7.94
CA LEU A 59 -11.40 -13.20 8.83
C LEU A 59 -12.91 -13.47 8.88
N GLN A 60 -13.75 -12.44 8.76
CA GLN A 60 -15.21 -12.60 8.72
C GLN A 60 -15.67 -13.43 7.51
N PHE A 61 -15.03 -13.26 6.35
CA PHE A 61 -15.40 -13.93 5.11
C PHE A 61 -14.48 -15.10 4.74
N TRP A 62 -13.42 -15.32 5.51
CA TRP A 62 -12.50 -16.43 5.30
C TRP A 62 -13.21 -17.76 5.56
N THR A 63 -13.04 -18.70 4.64
CA THR A 63 -13.52 -20.07 4.80
C THR A 63 -12.31 -20.98 5.02
N ALA A 64 -12.27 -21.69 6.15
CA ALA A 64 -11.13 -22.55 6.47
C ALA A 64 -10.98 -23.69 5.44
N SER A 65 -9.82 -23.79 4.81
CA SER A 65 -9.40 -24.97 4.03
C SER A 65 -8.60 -25.92 4.92
N GLN A 66 -8.67 -27.23 4.66
CA GLN A 66 -7.80 -28.20 5.33
C GLN A 66 -6.32 -28.01 4.96
N ASN A 67 -6.06 -27.42 3.80
CA ASN A 67 -4.72 -27.19 3.28
C ASN A 67 -4.49 -25.67 3.18
N GLY A 68 -3.85 -25.09 4.19
CA GLY A 68 -3.39 -23.71 4.19
C GLY A 68 -1.87 -23.67 4.06
N ASN A 69 -1.36 -22.72 3.29
CA ASN A 69 0.06 -22.36 3.31
C ASN A 69 0.19 -20.95 3.89
N VAL A 70 1.19 -20.76 4.76
CA VAL A 70 1.52 -19.48 5.36
C VAL A 70 2.96 -19.19 4.99
N ASP A 71 3.17 -18.04 4.37
CA ASP A 71 4.46 -17.56 3.95
C ASP A 71 4.55 -16.06 4.19
N GLU A 72 5.75 -15.50 4.10
CA GLU A 72 6.03 -14.09 4.28
C GLU A 72 6.05 -13.38 2.92
N SER A 73 5.45 -12.18 2.86
CA SER A 73 5.50 -11.33 1.67
C SER A 73 6.07 -9.97 2.04
N MET A 74 7.04 -9.49 1.27
CA MET A 74 7.63 -8.18 1.47
C MET A 74 7.08 -7.15 0.49
N ILE A 75 6.86 -5.93 0.98
CA ILE A 75 6.45 -4.79 0.16
C ILE A 75 7.68 -3.89 -0.04
N PRO A 76 8.11 -3.64 -1.29
CA PRO A 76 9.21 -2.73 -1.55
C PRO A 76 8.96 -1.35 -0.94
N TYR A 77 9.88 -0.91 -0.10
CA TYR A 77 9.84 0.40 0.54
C TYR A 77 11.26 0.94 0.69
N TYR A 78 11.49 2.16 0.20
CA TYR A 78 12.82 2.80 0.17
C TYR A 78 12.84 4.08 1.02
N GLY A 79 11.96 4.15 2.03
CA GLY A 79 11.86 5.31 2.90
C GLY A 79 12.80 5.24 4.09
N ARG A 80 12.42 5.90 5.18
CA ARG A 80 13.15 5.80 6.46
C ARG A 80 12.18 5.37 7.53
N HIS A 81 11.94 4.07 7.62
CA HIS A 81 11.04 3.52 8.63
C HIS A 81 11.75 2.47 9.50
N SER A 82 11.50 2.48 10.81
CA SER A 82 12.19 1.60 11.77
C SER A 82 11.74 0.13 11.74
N ALA A 83 10.80 -0.19 10.86
CA ALA A 83 10.33 -1.56 10.58
C ALA A 83 10.73 -2.03 9.17
N GLU A 84 11.50 -1.23 8.42
CA GLU A 84 12.08 -1.65 7.15
C GLU A 84 13.15 -2.71 7.39
N GLN A 85 13.17 -3.75 6.56
CA GLN A 85 14.14 -4.84 6.61
C GLN A 85 14.78 -5.00 5.24
N LEU A 86 16.07 -5.31 5.23
CA LEU A 86 16.79 -5.69 4.03
C LEU A 86 16.89 -7.21 3.99
N GLU A 87 16.40 -7.82 2.92
CA GLU A 87 16.55 -9.25 2.67
C GLU A 87 17.38 -9.46 1.40
N GLU A 88 18.51 -10.15 1.55
CA GLU A 88 19.47 -10.34 0.46
C GLU A 88 18.97 -11.29 -0.64
N ASN A 89 17.99 -12.15 -0.34
CA ASN A 89 17.56 -13.25 -1.21
C ASN A 89 16.14 -13.12 -1.77
N GLN A 90 15.47 -11.97 -1.60
CA GLN A 90 14.18 -11.70 -2.23
C GLN A 90 14.33 -10.72 -3.39
N SER A 91 13.74 -11.06 -4.55
CA SER A 91 13.67 -10.13 -5.67
C SER A 91 12.68 -9.01 -5.36
N VAL A 92 13.12 -7.75 -5.43
CA VAL A 92 12.32 -6.55 -5.11
C VAL A 92 11.21 -6.27 -6.16
N THR A 93 10.93 -7.22 -7.06
CA THR A 93 10.19 -6.99 -8.32
C THR A 93 8.72 -7.39 -8.35
N ASP A 94 8.09 -7.79 -7.24
CA ASP A 94 6.72 -8.32 -7.28
C ASP A 94 5.58 -7.29 -7.18
N ILE A 95 5.85 -6.03 -7.54
CA ILE A 95 4.79 -5.11 -8.00
C ILE A 95 5.29 -4.38 -9.25
N LYS A 96 5.38 -5.11 -10.37
CA LYS A 96 5.41 -4.46 -11.68
C LYS A 96 4.04 -3.81 -11.91
N TYR A 97 3.96 -2.49 -11.76
CA TYR A 97 2.95 -1.74 -12.50
C TYR A 97 3.16 -2.11 -13.98
N GLY A 98 2.20 -2.86 -14.54
CA GLY A 98 2.25 -3.30 -15.93
C GLY A 98 2.45 -2.10 -16.85
N ALA A 99 3.42 -2.26 -17.74
CA ALA A 99 3.62 -1.42 -18.92
C ALA A 99 2.39 -1.45 -19.83
#